data_AF-A0A7S1K3F2-F1
#
_entry.id   AF-A0A7S1K3F2-F1
#
_cell.length_a   1.000
_cell.length_b   1.000
_cell.length_c   1.000
_cell.angle_alpha   90.00
_cell.angle_beta   90.00
_cell.angle_gamma   90.00
#
_symmetry.space_group_name_H-M   'P 1'
#
loop_
_entity.id
_entity.type
_entity.pdbx_description
1 polymer ?
#
loop_
_entity_poly.entity_id
_entity_poly.type
_entity_poly.pdbx_seq_one_letter_code
_entity_poly.pdbx_strand_id
1 'polypeptide(L)'
;KLYESDIDHEHTFSELGRTTGEEHERLAEQLRVRYGHPNHYTFTKCLAEHLIDSRHGDMPTLIVRPSIIGSTYKTPFQGWTYAPQGFGTLVAVGAFGGSLRLPSDGMAIGDVIPSDYVASAIIKGAVAMAGRVGHLEVMHVASSHTNPITWNELARHAVKAITQQNSQNRIPKKYMIGPRLVVKWCASSKRYAVLHAMNDAAVVVGHSVAARLSGVLPSQGRQLSKLFKFLGRRQNVLKLLHPFICNQWTFKTDKMSQLARGDDEPDFPLDVENIDWEPWCKDYLEGLCRYSLIPTLERITARDEELPQSKQPLKPSTFDTMSPSRMSIASTCTGSPSSNRTRRRLAVKTNQRRDRGVDG
;
A
#
# COMPACT_ATOMS: atom_id res chain seq x y z
N LYS A 1 -9.95 18.44 -19.13
CA LYS A 1 -8.96 18.37 -20.21
C LYS A 1 -7.74 17.64 -19.69
N LEU A 2 -6.95 17.03 -20.57
CA LEU A 2 -5.65 16.49 -20.18
C LEU A 2 -4.71 17.61 -19.75
N TYR A 3 -3.75 17.28 -18.89
CA TYR A 3 -2.65 18.19 -18.60
C TYR A 3 -1.74 18.30 -19.82
N GLU A 4 -1.11 19.45 -20.01
CA GLU A 4 -0.10 19.60 -21.06
C GLU A 4 1.12 18.73 -20.73
N SER A 5 1.73 18.13 -21.76
CA SER A 5 2.87 17.24 -21.61
C SER A 5 3.78 17.35 -22.82
N ASP A 6 5.07 17.57 -22.55
CA ASP A 6 6.13 17.64 -23.55
C ASP A 6 6.72 16.26 -23.91
N ILE A 7 6.13 15.18 -23.37
CA ILE A 7 6.60 13.82 -23.58
C ILE A 7 6.16 13.34 -24.97
N ASP A 8 7.06 12.75 -25.74
CA ASP A 8 6.67 11.87 -26.86
C ASP A 8 6.15 10.56 -26.26
N HIS A 9 4.85 10.51 -26.01
CA HIS A 9 4.19 9.43 -25.29
C HIS A 9 4.31 8.08 -26.02
N GLU A 10 4.19 8.09 -27.35
CA GLU A 10 4.29 6.88 -28.18
C GLU A 10 5.70 6.32 -28.19
N HIS A 11 6.69 7.18 -28.45
CA HIS A 11 8.10 6.78 -28.41
C HIS A 11 8.48 6.27 -27.02
N THR A 12 8.15 7.04 -25.97
CA THR A 12 8.50 6.72 -24.58
C THR A 12 7.90 5.39 -24.13
N PHE A 13 6.63 5.13 -24.46
CA PHE A 13 5.98 3.86 -24.17
C PHE A 13 6.64 2.70 -24.93
N SER A 14 6.95 2.91 -26.21
CA SER A 14 7.62 1.92 -27.05
C SER A 14 9.02 1.58 -26.53
N GLU A 15 9.79 2.59 -26.12
CA GLU A 15 11.14 2.44 -25.56
C GLU A 15 11.10 1.67 -24.23
N LEU A 16 10.24 2.09 -23.30
CA LEU A 16 10.05 1.40 -22.02
C LEU A 16 9.61 -0.06 -22.22
N GLY A 17 8.73 -0.33 -23.19
CA GLY A 17 8.26 -1.68 -23.50
C GLY A 17 9.32 -2.63 -24.05
N ARG A 18 10.48 -2.12 -24.50
CA ARG A 18 11.62 -2.93 -24.96
C ARG A 18 12.62 -3.28 -23.86
N THR A 19 12.51 -2.67 -22.68
CA THR A 19 13.44 -2.85 -21.58
C THR A 19 12.85 -3.75 -20.50
N THR A 20 13.70 -4.47 -19.77
CA THR A 20 13.29 -5.29 -18.61
C THR A 20 14.32 -5.22 -17.49
N GLY A 21 13.94 -5.64 -16.28
CA GLY A 21 14.85 -5.69 -15.13
C GLY A 21 15.48 -4.33 -14.78
N GLU A 22 16.76 -4.33 -14.43
CA GLU A 22 17.49 -3.13 -13.99
C GLU A 22 17.56 -2.05 -15.07
N GLU A 23 17.62 -2.44 -16.35
CA GLU A 23 17.62 -1.48 -17.46
C GLU A 23 16.31 -0.68 -17.49
N HIS A 24 15.18 -1.36 -17.33
CA HIS A 24 13.86 -0.74 -17.27
C HIS A 24 13.76 0.23 -16.09
N GLU A 25 14.19 -0.20 -14.90
CA GLU A 25 14.15 0.64 -13.71
C GLU A 25 14.99 1.91 -13.88
N ARG A 26 16.19 1.79 -14.47
CA ARG A 26 17.07 2.93 -14.74
C ARG A 26 16.46 3.90 -15.75
N LEU A 27 15.93 3.38 -16.87
CA LEU A 27 15.32 4.22 -17.90
C LEU A 27 14.06 4.92 -17.37
N ALA A 28 13.20 4.20 -16.66
CA ALA A 28 11.98 4.75 -16.07
C ALA A 28 12.29 5.88 -15.07
N GLU A 29 13.31 5.72 -14.23
CA GLU A 29 13.74 6.77 -13.29
C GLU A 29 14.33 7.98 -14.02
N GLN A 30 15.17 7.76 -15.05
CA GLN A 30 15.73 8.85 -15.86
C GLN A 30 14.64 9.68 -16.55
N LEU A 31 13.67 9.02 -17.19
CA LEU A 31 12.57 9.70 -17.88
C LEU A 31 11.67 10.44 -16.90
N ARG A 32 11.29 9.79 -15.79
CA ARG A 32 10.47 10.42 -14.75
C ARG A 32 11.12 11.70 -14.23
N VAL A 33 12.41 11.67 -13.93
CA VAL A 33 13.17 12.84 -13.44
C VAL A 33 13.27 13.90 -14.53
N ARG A 34 13.58 13.51 -15.78
CA ARG A 34 13.66 14.42 -16.92
C ARG A 34 12.37 15.21 -17.14
N TYR A 35 11.21 14.55 -16.98
CA TYR A 35 9.90 15.15 -17.16
C TYR A 35 9.26 15.66 -15.85
N GLY A 36 10.03 15.76 -14.76
CA GLY A 36 9.60 16.43 -13.53
C GLY A 36 8.51 15.72 -12.72
N HIS A 37 8.26 14.44 -12.96
CA HIS A 37 7.22 13.71 -12.22
C HIS A 37 7.71 13.31 -10.82
N PRO A 38 6.92 13.51 -9.74
CA PRO A 38 7.36 13.25 -8.36
C PRO A 38 7.58 11.77 -8.02
N ASN A 39 6.91 10.84 -8.71
CA ASN A 39 7.11 9.40 -8.56
C ASN A 39 6.70 8.62 -9.82
N HIS A 40 7.11 7.35 -9.91
CA HIS A 40 6.83 6.52 -11.09
C HIS A 40 5.34 6.43 -11.40
N TYR A 41 4.49 6.42 -10.36
CA TYR A 41 3.05 6.39 -10.53
C TYR A 41 2.52 7.61 -11.30
N THR A 42 2.94 8.82 -10.93
CA THR A 42 2.50 10.04 -11.63
C THR A 42 2.97 10.09 -13.09
N PHE A 43 4.19 9.59 -13.36
CA PHE A 43 4.72 9.50 -14.71
C PHE A 43 3.95 8.49 -15.56
N THR A 44 3.77 7.27 -15.05
CA THR A 44 3.06 6.23 -15.81
C THR A 44 1.58 6.55 -16.02
N LYS A 45 0.93 7.24 -15.06
CA LYS A 45 -0.44 7.71 -15.24
C LYS A 45 -0.57 8.83 -16.27
N CYS A 46 0.34 9.80 -16.27
CA CYS A 46 0.39 10.82 -17.32
C CYS A 46 0.58 10.16 -18.70
N LEU A 47 1.56 9.26 -18.82
CA LEU A 47 1.80 8.51 -20.06
C LEU A 47 0.55 7.76 -20.53
N ALA A 48 -0.12 7.04 -19.63
CA ALA A 48 -1.32 6.29 -19.95
C ALA A 48 -2.48 7.18 -20.42
N GLU A 49 -2.71 8.32 -19.79
CA GLU A 49 -3.79 9.23 -20.17
C GLU A 49 -3.60 9.79 -21.59
N HIS A 50 -2.39 10.18 -21.96
CA HIS A 50 -2.10 10.67 -23.32
C HIS A 50 -2.12 9.55 -24.37
N LEU A 51 -1.72 8.33 -24.02
CA LEU A 51 -1.88 7.18 -24.92
C LEU A 51 -3.35 6.80 -25.11
N ILE A 52 -4.20 6.99 -24.09
CA ILE A 52 -5.65 6.81 -24.24
C ILE A 52 -6.20 7.87 -25.18
N ASP A 53 -5.78 9.13 -25.03
CA ASP A 53 -6.17 10.23 -25.92
C ASP A 53 -5.81 9.97 -27.38
N SER A 54 -4.60 9.50 -27.65
CA SER A 54 -4.16 9.21 -29.02
C SER A 54 -4.79 7.95 -29.62
N ARG A 55 -5.30 7.02 -28.80
CA ARG A 55 -5.73 5.68 -29.24
C ARG A 55 -7.20 5.35 -29.03
N HIS A 56 -8.01 6.21 -28.40
CA HIS A 56 -9.39 5.85 -28.05
C HIS A 56 -10.31 5.66 -29.28
N GLY A 57 -9.97 6.26 -30.43
CA GLY A 57 -10.74 6.14 -31.67
C GLY A 57 -12.21 6.50 -31.46
N ASP A 58 -13.12 5.66 -31.93
CA ASP A 58 -14.56 5.89 -31.82
C ASP A 58 -15.16 5.48 -30.45
N MET A 59 -14.35 4.99 -29.51
CA MET A 59 -14.84 4.57 -28.19
C MET A 59 -15.19 5.78 -27.30
N PRO A 60 -16.42 5.89 -26.78
CA PRO A 60 -16.73 6.85 -25.71
C PRO A 60 -15.84 6.58 -24.50
N THR A 61 -15.04 7.57 -24.11
CA THR A 61 -13.96 7.36 -23.14
C THR A 61 -14.02 8.36 -21.99
N LEU A 62 -14.05 7.85 -20.77
CA LEU A 62 -13.97 8.67 -19.55
C LEU A 62 -12.67 8.37 -18.80
N ILE A 63 -11.85 9.40 -18.62
CA ILE A 63 -10.72 9.37 -17.69
C ILE A 63 -11.19 9.94 -16.35
N VAL A 64 -11.31 9.07 -15.35
CA VAL A 64 -11.62 9.46 -13.97
C VAL A 64 -10.32 9.67 -13.19
N ARG A 65 -10.16 10.86 -12.61
CA ARG A 65 -8.99 11.27 -11.81
C ARG A 65 -9.38 11.46 -10.34
N PRO A 66 -9.32 10.41 -9.53
CA PRO A 66 -9.56 10.55 -8.10
C PRO A 66 -8.40 11.27 -7.40
N SER A 67 -8.70 11.98 -6.30
CA SER A 67 -7.68 12.40 -5.33
C SER A 67 -7.24 11.20 -4.45
N ILE A 68 -6.66 11.44 -3.27
CA ILE A 68 -6.13 10.36 -2.44
C ILE A 68 -7.29 9.50 -1.91
N ILE A 69 -7.42 8.30 -2.46
CA ILE A 69 -8.50 7.38 -2.11
C ILE A 69 -8.31 6.85 -0.69
N GLY A 70 -9.29 7.09 0.18
CA GLY A 70 -9.37 6.50 1.52
C GLY A 70 -10.38 5.35 1.60
N SER A 71 -10.86 5.03 2.81
CA SER A 71 -11.91 4.02 2.97
C SER A 71 -13.25 4.49 2.45
N THR A 72 -14.15 3.53 2.27
CA THR A 72 -15.57 3.78 2.02
C THR A 72 -16.20 4.64 3.10
N TYR A 73 -17.12 5.51 2.69
CA TYR A 73 -17.95 6.30 3.58
C TYR A 73 -19.19 5.51 4.03
N LYS A 74 -19.87 4.84 3.09
CA LYS A 74 -21.10 4.06 3.34
C LYS A 74 -21.05 2.65 2.77
N THR A 75 -20.80 2.49 1.47
CA THR A 75 -20.97 1.19 0.77
C THR A 75 -19.64 0.56 0.39
N PRO A 76 -19.49 -0.79 0.39
CA PRO A 76 -20.46 -1.81 0.83
C PRO A 76 -20.69 -1.86 2.35
N PHE A 77 -19.77 -1.29 3.13
CA PHE A 77 -19.93 -0.99 4.55
C PHE A 77 -18.90 0.06 4.94
N GLN A 78 -19.17 0.82 5.99
CA GLN A 78 -18.37 1.96 6.45
C GLN A 78 -16.95 1.56 6.87
N GLY A 79 -15.95 2.34 6.45
CA GLY A 79 -14.55 2.13 6.81
C GLY A 79 -13.84 1.01 6.05
N TRP A 80 -14.47 0.35 5.08
CA TRP A 80 -13.80 -0.68 4.28
C TRP A 80 -12.61 -0.11 3.52
N THR A 81 -11.47 -0.80 3.60
CA THR A 81 -10.26 -0.48 2.84
C THR A 81 -9.46 -1.75 2.59
N TYR A 82 -8.92 -1.88 1.38
CA TYR A 82 -8.09 -3.03 1.01
C TYR A 82 -6.67 -2.93 1.60
N ALA A 83 -6.04 -1.76 1.46
CA ALA A 83 -4.64 -1.56 1.82
C ALA A 83 -4.36 -0.10 2.23
N PRO A 84 -3.35 0.14 3.10
CA PRO A 84 -2.85 1.49 3.35
C PRO A 84 -2.32 2.09 2.06
N GLN A 85 -3.00 3.12 1.56
CA GLN A 85 -2.53 3.97 0.48
C GLN A 85 -2.53 5.44 0.93
N GLY A 86 -1.60 6.24 0.42
CA GLY A 86 -1.52 7.67 0.72
C GLY A 86 -1.56 7.97 2.23
N PHE A 87 -2.63 8.62 2.67
CA PHE A 87 -2.89 8.92 4.08
C PHE A 87 -2.90 7.68 4.98
N GLY A 88 -3.52 6.57 4.53
CA GLY A 88 -3.55 5.33 5.30
C GLY A 88 -2.17 4.75 5.56
N THR A 89 -1.23 4.87 4.61
CA THR A 89 0.17 4.45 4.80
C THR A 89 0.87 5.32 5.84
N LEU A 90 0.63 6.63 5.82
CA LEU A 90 1.20 7.55 6.79
C LEU A 90 0.69 7.22 8.20
N VAL A 91 -0.62 7.02 8.36
CA VAL A 91 -1.19 6.67 9.66
C VAL A 91 -0.72 5.30 10.13
N ALA A 92 -0.65 4.29 9.25
CA ALA A 92 -0.14 2.97 9.62
C ALA A 92 1.27 3.05 10.21
N VAL A 93 2.18 3.77 9.54
CA VAL A 93 3.56 3.92 10.01
C VAL A 93 3.64 4.63 11.37
N GLY A 94 2.81 5.63 11.60
CA GLY A 94 2.76 6.32 12.88
C GLY A 94 2.10 5.48 14.00
N ALA A 95 1.01 4.78 13.68
CA ALA A 95 0.26 3.93 14.60
C ALA A 95 1.10 2.78 15.16
N PHE A 96 2.05 2.27 14.38
CA PHE A 96 2.97 1.23 14.83
C PHE A 96 4.09 1.70 15.75
N GLY A 97 4.12 2.97 16.16
CA GLY A 97 4.99 3.42 17.27
C GLY A 97 6.13 4.33 16.87
N GLY A 98 5.91 5.18 15.86
CA GLY A 98 6.83 6.27 15.53
C GLY A 98 6.15 7.61 15.72
N SER A 99 6.84 8.58 16.33
CA SER A 99 6.41 9.97 16.16
C SER A 99 6.66 10.37 14.70
N LEU A 100 5.62 10.86 14.04
CA LEU A 100 5.70 11.35 12.67
C LEU A 100 6.03 12.84 12.74
N ARG A 101 7.26 13.18 12.39
CA ARG A 101 7.61 14.56 12.11
C ARG A 101 7.48 14.78 10.61
N LEU A 102 6.73 15.81 10.21
CA LEU A 102 6.42 16.12 8.82
C LEU A 102 7.00 17.49 8.43
N PRO A 103 7.65 17.61 7.27
CA PRO A 103 8.32 18.85 6.83
C PRO A 103 7.33 19.86 6.23
N SER A 104 6.23 20.14 6.92
CA SER A 104 5.15 21.04 6.50
C SER A 104 4.58 21.76 7.73
N ASP A 105 3.79 22.82 7.54
CA ASP A 105 2.96 23.45 8.58
C ASP A 105 1.62 22.73 8.81
N GLY A 106 1.28 21.78 7.93
CA GLY A 106 0.05 21.00 7.98
C GLY A 106 -1.21 21.73 7.50
N MET A 107 -1.08 22.97 7.01
CA MET A 107 -2.22 23.79 6.59
C MET A 107 -2.62 23.57 5.13
N ALA A 108 -1.75 22.95 4.33
CA ALA A 108 -2.12 22.53 2.98
C ALA A 108 -3.31 21.56 3.01
N ILE A 109 -4.20 21.70 2.02
CA ILE A 109 -5.35 20.81 1.82
C ILE A 109 -4.85 19.40 1.51
N GLY A 110 -5.26 18.43 2.33
CA GLY A 110 -5.03 17.01 2.11
C GLY A 110 -6.20 16.42 1.35
N ASP A 111 -6.18 16.53 0.02
CA ASP A 111 -7.28 16.10 -0.84
C ASP A 111 -7.46 14.58 -0.80
N VAL A 112 -8.44 14.15 -0.02
CA VAL A 112 -8.84 12.75 0.15
C VAL A 112 -10.27 12.55 -0.33
N ILE A 113 -10.56 11.36 -0.84
CA ILE A 113 -11.89 10.99 -1.32
C ILE A 113 -12.24 9.55 -0.88
N PRO A 114 -13.45 9.30 -0.36
CA PRO A 114 -13.89 7.93 -0.07
C PRO A 114 -14.01 7.08 -1.33
N SER A 115 -13.64 5.80 -1.24
CA SER A 115 -13.59 4.92 -2.41
C SER A 115 -14.95 4.63 -3.06
N ASP A 116 -16.04 4.68 -2.28
CA ASP A 116 -17.41 4.51 -2.76
C ASP A 116 -17.89 5.70 -3.61
N TYR A 117 -17.43 6.91 -3.33
CA TYR A 117 -17.67 8.07 -4.21
C TYR A 117 -16.94 7.92 -5.54
N VAL A 118 -15.71 7.39 -5.53
CA VAL A 118 -14.96 7.10 -6.76
C VAL A 118 -15.67 6.03 -7.58
N ALA A 119 -16.13 4.94 -6.96
CA ALA A 119 -16.88 3.88 -7.63
C ALA A 119 -18.18 4.43 -8.25
N SER A 120 -18.92 5.23 -7.50
CA SER A 120 -20.16 5.88 -7.95
C SER A 120 -19.90 6.81 -9.14
N ALA A 121 -18.84 7.61 -9.08
CA ALA A 121 -18.45 8.50 -10.17
C ALA A 121 -18.05 7.75 -11.44
N ILE A 122 -17.38 6.60 -11.31
CA ILE A 122 -17.06 5.73 -12.45
C ILE A 122 -18.34 5.20 -13.09
N ILE A 123 -19.28 4.68 -12.29
CA ILE A 123 -20.53 4.09 -12.80
C ILE A 123 -21.42 5.14 -13.45
N LYS A 124 -21.75 6.23 -12.74
CA LYS A 124 -22.58 7.32 -13.27
C LYS A 124 -21.90 8.03 -14.45
N GLY A 125 -20.59 8.21 -14.38
CA GLY A 125 -19.80 8.79 -15.47
C GLY A 125 -19.82 7.93 -16.73
N ALA A 126 -19.72 6.60 -16.60
CA ALA A 126 -19.82 5.69 -17.73
C ALA A 126 -21.20 5.76 -18.40
N VAL A 127 -22.28 5.81 -17.60
CA VAL A 127 -23.64 6.00 -18.12
C VAL A 127 -23.77 7.34 -18.85
N ALA A 128 -23.23 8.42 -18.29
CA ALA A 128 -23.27 9.75 -18.91
C ALA A 128 -22.49 9.84 -20.23
N MET A 129 -21.49 8.98 -20.42
CA MET A 129 -20.72 8.87 -21.65
C MET A 129 -21.35 7.96 -22.70
N ALA A 130 -22.37 7.18 -22.35
CA ALA A 130 -23.02 6.28 -23.29
C ALA A 130 -23.51 7.03 -24.54
N GLY A 131 -23.18 6.50 -25.72
CA GLY A 131 -23.54 7.10 -27.01
C GLY A 131 -22.68 8.29 -27.47
N ARG A 132 -21.71 8.76 -26.65
CA ARG A 132 -20.78 9.83 -27.05
C ARG A 132 -19.59 9.28 -27.85
N VAL A 133 -19.88 8.74 -29.03
CA VAL A 133 -18.91 8.10 -29.92
C VAL A 133 -17.75 9.04 -30.22
N GLY A 134 -16.53 8.53 -30.08
CA GLY A 134 -15.29 9.28 -30.30
C GLY A 134 -15.03 10.42 -29.33
N HIS A 135 -15.83 10.56 -28.25
CA HIS A 135 -15.63 11.59 -27.26
C HIS A 135 -14.76 11.10 -26.11
N LEU A 136 -13.69 11.85 -25.81
CA LEU A 136 -12.92 11.69 -24.59
C LEU A 136 -13.26 12.78 -23.59
N GLU A 137 -13.59 12.36 -22.37
CA GLU A 137 -13.87 13.25 -21.27
C GLU A 137 -12.97 12.96 -20.06
N VAL A 138 -12.51 14.01 -19.38
CA VAL A 138 -11.77 13.91 -18.12
C VAL A 138 -12.62 14.45 -16.99
N MET A 139 -12.78 13.69 -15.90
CA MET A 139 -13.51 14.07 -14.69
C MET A 139 -12.64 13.88 -13.44
N HIS A 140 -12.48 14.93 -12.64
CA HIS A 140 -11.86 14.83 -11.32
C HIS A 140 -12.88 14.39 -10.27
N VAL A 141 -12.45 13.52 -9.37
CA VAL A 141 -13.25 13.02 -8.25
C VAL A 141 -12.47 13.31 -6.97
N ALA A 142 -12.75 14.44 -6.37
CA ALA A 142 -11.93 15.05 -5.33
C ALA A 142 -12.80 15.84 -4.36
N SER A 143 -12.28 16.14 -3.17
CA SER A 143 -12.99 16.94 -2.17
C SER A 143 -12.42 18.36 -2.02
N SER A 144 -11.17 18.59 -2.45
CA SER A 144 -10.43 19.84 -2.17
C SER A 144 -11.12 21.14 -2.60
N HIS A 145 -11.96 21.12 -3.64
CA HIS A 145 -12.62 22.32 -4.13
C HIS A 145 -13.90 22.68 -3.38
N THR A 146 -14.66 21.67 -2.94
CA THR A 146 -16.03 21.84 -2.40
C THR A 146 -16.13 21.52 -0.91
N ASN A 147 -15.38 20.52 -0.42
CA ASN A 147 -15.35 20.13 0.99
C ASN A 147 -13.89 19.92 1.44
N PRO A 148 -13.08 20.98 1.58
CA PRO A 148 -11.65 20.86 1.88
C PRO A 148 -11.39 20.40 3.31
N ILE A 149 -10.36 19.57 3.48
CA ILE A 149 -9.78 19.24 4.80
C ILE A 149 -8.27 19.40 4.77
N THR A 150 -7.68 19.97 5.81
CA THR A 150 -6.23 20.14 5.93
C THR A 150 -5.54 18.86 6.40
N TRP A 151 -4.26 18.70 6.07
CA TRP A 151 -3.44 17.62 6.62
C TRP A 151 -3.40 17.62 8.15
N ASN A 152 -3.42 18.80 8.78
CA ASN A 152 -3.45 18.95 10.23
C ASN A 152 -4.78 18.47 10.84
N GLU A 153 -5.91 18.75 10.21
CA GLU A 153 -7.21 18.23 10.63
C GLU A 153 -7.27 16.71 10.53
N LEU A 154 -6.91 16.14 9.37
CA LEU A 154 -6.81 14.70 9.18
C LEU A 154 -5.93 14.03 10.25
N ALA A 155 -4.74 14.61 10.52
CA ALA A 155 -3.84 14.11 11.55
C ALA A 155 -4.47 14.18 12.96
N ARG A 156 -5.21 15.25 13.28
CA ARG A 156 -5.89 15.41 14.58
C ARG A 156 -6.98 14.38 14.76
N HIS A 157 -7.83 14.18 13.75
CA HIS A 157 -8.86 13.14 13.78
C HIS A 157 -8.22 11.75 13.90
N ALA A 158 -7.11 11.52 13.20
CA ALA A 158 -6.40 10.24 13.28
C ALA A 158 -5.80 9.95 14.66
N VAL A 159 -5.14 10.93 15.26
CA VAL A 159 -4.61 10.83 16.63
C VAL A 159 -5.73 10.58 17.63
N LYS A 160 -6.86 11.31 17.51
CA LYS A 160 -8.04 11.13 18.37
C LYS A 160 -8.59 9.70 18.26
N ALA A 161 -8.82 9.21 17.04
CA ALA A 161 -9.36 7.88 16.78
C ALA A 161 -8.44 6.75 17.29
N ILE A 162 -7.13 6.81 17.00
CA ILE A 162 -6.17 5.81 17.48
C ILE A 162 -6.07 5.82 19.00
N THR A 163 -6.06 7.00 19.63
CA THR A 163 -6.02 7.11 21.10
C THR A 163 -7.24 6.44 21.73
N GLN A 164 -8.42 6.66 21.16
CA GLN A 164 -9.66 5.99 21.59
C GLN A 164 -9.60 4.47 21.36
N GLN A 165 -9.16 4.01 20.19
CA GLN A 165 -9.05 2.58 19.91
C GLN A 165 -8.03 1.84 20.78
N ASN A 166 -6.89 2.48 21.08
CA ASN A 166 -5.88 1.96 21.99
C ASN A 166 -6.43 1.82 23.41
N SER A 167 -7.24 2.78 23.87
CA SER A 167 -7.92 2.70 25.16
C SER A 167 -8.87 1.50 25.25
N GLN A 168 -9.43 1.09 24.10
CA GLN A 168 -10.33 -0.06 23.97
C GLN A 168 -9.60 -1.39 23.69
N ASN A 169 -8.26 -1.42 23.70
CA ASN A 169 -7.41 -2.58 23.36
C ASN A 169 -7.76 -3.25 22.00
N ARG A 170 -8.29 -2.50 21.03
CA ARG A 170 -8.65 -3.04 19.71
C ARG A 170 -7.44 -3.39 18.82
N ILE A 171 -6.30 -2.77 19.09
CA ILE A 171 -5.03 -3.05 18.39
C ILE A 171 -4.17 -3.96 19.29
N PRO A 172 -3.76 -5.16 18.83
CA PRO A 172 -2.93 -6.04 19.64
C PRO A 172 -1.59 -5.39 20.00
N LYS A 173 -1.34 -5.21 21.31
CA LYS A 173 -0.12 -4.56 21.84
C LYS A 173 1.18 -5.21 21.37
N LYS A 174 1.16 -6.52 21.07
CA LYS A 174 2.32 -7.27 20.54
C LYS A 174 2.88 -6.73 19.23
N TYR A 175 2.08 -5.97 18.47
CA TYR A 175 2.49 -5.41 17.19
C TYR A 175 2.81 -3.91 17.24
N MET A 176 2.72 -3.29 18.42
CA MET A 176 2.97 -1.87 18.60
C MET A 176 4.39 -1.65 19.12
N ILE A 177 5.17 -0.82 18.42
CA ILE A 177 6.46 -0.32 18.91
C ILE A 177 6.24 0.75 20.00
N GLY A 178 5.06 1.38 20.02
CA GLY A 178 4.66 2.32 21.06
C GLY A 178 3.17 2.68 21.00
N PRO A 179 2.53 2.99 22.13
CA PRO A 179 1.08 3.16 22.24
C PRO A 179 0.53 4.50 21.71
N ARG A 180 1.35 5.41 21.19
CA ARG A 180 0.95 6.80 20.87
C ARG A 180 1.37 7.22 19.48
N LEU A 181 0.39 7.36 18.58
CA LEU A 181 0.56 8.15 17.36
C LEU A 181 0.73 9.61 17.76
N VAL A 182 1.85 10.22 17.39
CA VAL A 182 2.09 11.66 17.57
C VAL A 182 2.54 12.23 16.25
N VAL A 183 1.78 13.22 15.74
CA VAL A 183 2.12 13.97 14.53
C VAL A 183 2.65 15.34 14.93
N LYS A 184 3.82 15.72 14.40
CA LYS A 184 4.45 17.03 14.63
C LYS A 184 4.79 17.68 13.29
N TRP A 185 4.24 18.85 13.07
CA TRP A 185 4.51 19.69 11.91
C TRP A 185 5.79 20.51 12.13
N CYS A 186 6.62 20.64 11.09
CA CYS A 186 7.84 21.44 11.13
C CYS A 186 8.15 22.01 9.74
N ALA A 187 7.66 23.22 9.45
CA ALA A 187 7.86 23.87 8.16
C ALA A 187 9.32 24.22 7.84
N SER A 188 10.17 24.44 8.86
CA SER A 188 11.58 24.75 8.63
C SER A 188 12.38 23.49 8.29
N SER A 189 12.87 23.38 7.05
CA SER A 189 13.62 22.21 6.57
C SER A 189 14.86 21.90 7.41
N LYS A 190 15.59 22.93 7.86
CA LYS A 190 16.78 22.77 8.72
C LYS A 190 16.40 22.22 10.10
N ARG A 191 15.37 22.78 10.74
CA ARG A 191 14.87 22.31 12.04
C ARG A 191 14.27 20.90 11.92
N TYR A 192 13.56 20.63 10.83
CA TYR A 192 13.03 19.31 10.51
C TYR A 192 14.15 18.26 10.47
N ALA A 193 15.21 18.51 9.71
CA ALA A 193 16.33 17.57 9.58
C ALA A 193 16.96 17.23 10.94
N VAL A 194 17.24 18.24 11.76
CA VAL A 194 17.80 18.06 13.11
C VAL A 194 16.84 17.29 14.01
N LEU A 195 15.59 17.73 14.13
CA LEU A 195 14.61 17.12 15.04
C LEU A 195 14.18 15.72 14.60
N HIS A 196 14.20 15.42 13.31
CA HIS A 196 13.92 14.10 12.77
C HIS A 196 15.06 13.13 13.07
N ALA A 197 16.32 13.55 12.87
CA ALA A 197 17.49 12.77 13.25
C ALA A 197 17.55 12.49 14.77
N MET A 198 17.26 13.51 15.59
CA MET A 198 17.17 13.35 17.05
C MET A 198 16.08 12.36 17.46
N ASN A 199 14.92 12.38 16.77
CA ASN A 199 13.83 11.46 17.05
C ASN A 199 14.21 10.01 16.72
N ASP A 200 14.89 9.79 15.59
CA ASP A 200 15.39 8.46 15.23
C ASP A 200 16.44 7.94 16.21
N ALA A 201 17.38 8.80 16.60
CA ALA A 201 18.37 8.48 17.63
C ALA A 201 17.70 8.12 18.95
N ALA A 202 16.69 8.90 19.40
CA ALA A 202 15.96 8.63 20.63
C ALA A 202 15.22 7.28 20.60
N VAL A 203 14.60 6.91 19.46
CA VAL A 203 13.94 5.62 19.30
C VAL A 203 14.94 4.47 19.37
N VAL A 204 16.10 4.59 18.72
CA VAL A 204 17.18 3.58 18.74
C VAL A 204 17.78 3.42 20.15
N VAL A 205 18.08 4.53 20.82
CA VAL A 205 18.62 4.52 22.19
C VAL A 205 17.59 3.92 23.15
N GLY A 206 16.33 4.33 23.08
CA GLY A 206 15.26 3.80 23.93
C GLY A 206 15.09 2.29 23.78
N HIS A 207 15.09 1.77 22.55
CA HIS A 207 15.05 0.33 22.30
C HIS A 207 16.29 -0.39 22.84
N SER A 208 17.47 0.20 22.67
CA SER A 208 18.72 -0.38 23.16
C SER A 208 18.75 -0.48 24.69
N VAL A 209 18.25 0.54 25.39
CA VAL A 209 18.10 0.54 26.84
C VAL A 209 17.08 -0.50 27.29
N ALA A 210 15.90 -0.53 26.68
CA ALA A 210 14.86 -1.50 27.00
C ALA A 210 15.33 -2.95 26.80
N ALA A 211 16.09 -3.22 25.75
CA ALA A 211 16.64 -4.55 25.47
C ALA A 211 17.79 -4.96 26.42
N ARG A 212 18.49 -4.00 27.03
CA ARG A 212 19.46 -4.27 28.11
C ARG A 212 18.77 -4.55 29.43
N LEU A 213 17.74 -3.78 29.76
CA LEU A 213 16.96 -3.94 31.00
C LEU A 213 16.16 -5.25 31.04
N SER A 214 15.71 -5.75 29.88
CA SER A 214 15.00 -7.03 29.80
C SER A 214 15.91 -8.27 29.80
N GLY A 215 17.23 -8.10 29.88
CA GLY A 215 18.20 -9.21 29.93
C GLY A 215 18.35 -10.01 28.63
N VAL A 216 17.70 -9.59 27.53
CA VAL A 216 17.66 -10.36 26.28
C VAL A 216 18.82 -10.01 25.34
N LEU A 217 20.07 -10.15 25.81
CA LEU A 217 21.30 -9.86 25.07
C LEU A 217 21.40 -10.57 23.69
N PRO A 218 21.07 -11.87 23.55
CA PRO A 218 21.16 -12.57 22.25
C PRO A 218 20.13 -12.11 21.22
N SER A 219 19.05 -11.44 21.64
CA SER A 219 18.01 -10.92 20.75
C SER A 219 18.23 -9.47 20.29
N GLN A 220 19.20 -8.76 20.89
CA GLN A 220 19.43 -7.33 20.64
C GLN A 220 19.72 -7.04 19.17
N GLY A 221 20.57 -7.85 18.52
CA GLY A 221 20.89 -7.68 17.11
C GLY A 221 19.67 -7.86 16.18
N ARG A 222 18.82 -8.85 16.46
CA ARG A 222 17.59 -9.09 15.69
C ARG A 222 16.56 -7.98 15.89
N GLN A 223 16.37 -7.52 17.13
CA GLN A 223 15.45 -6.42 17.46
C GLN A 223 15.91 -5.09 16.85
N LEU A 224 17.21 -4.78 16.92
CA LEU A 224 17.79 -3.60 16.27
C LEU A 224 17.65 -3.65 14.75
N SER A 225 17.88 -4.81 14.12
CA SER A 225 17.66 -4.98 12.68
C SER A 225 16.20 -4.73 12.28
N LYS A 226 15.23 -5.26 13.04
CA LYS A 226 13.79 -4.99 12.81
C LYS A 226 13.48 -3.50 12.95
N LEU A 227 14.06 -2.84 13.95
CA LEU A 227 13.89 -1.40 14.17
C LEU A 227 14.48 -0.57 13.01
N PHE A 228 15.71 -0.85 12.57
CA PHE A 228 16.31 -0.14 11.43
C PHE A 228 15.51 -0.36 10.14
N LYS A 229 14.99 -1.57 9.91
CA LYS A 229 14.07 -1.84 8.79
C LYS A 229 12.79 -1.01 8.90
N PHE A 230 12.21 -0.88 10.10
CA PHE A 230 11.05 -0.03 10.35
C PHE A 230 11.35 1.46 10.09
N LEU A 231 12.44 1.98 10.64
CA LEU A 231 12.86 3.38 10.44
C LEU A 231 13.17 3.68 8.96
N GLY A 232 13.84 2.76 8.26
CA GLY A 232 14.07 2.86 6.82
C GLY A 232 12.77 2.88 6.01
N ARG A 233 11.81 2.00 6.33
CA ARG A 233 10.47 2.01 5.71
C ARG A 233 9.73 3.31 5.97
N ARG A 234 9.75 3.82 7.21
CA ARG A 234 9.16 5.11 7.57
C ARG A 234 9.77 6.25 6.75
N GLN A 235 11.10 6.28 6.62
CA GLN A 235 11.78 7.29 5.82
C GLN A 235 11.39 7.21 4.34
N ASN A 236 11.26 6.01 3.78
CA ASN A 236 10.86 5.82 2.38
C ASN A 236 9.43 6.31 2.14
N VAL A 237 8.49 6.00 3.04
CA VAL A 237 7.11 6.51 2.98
C VAL A 237 7.08 8.04 3.05
N LEU A 238 7.83 8.64 3.98
CA LEU A 238 7.90 10.10 4.11
C LEU A 238 8.48 10.76 2.85
N LYS A 239 9.53 10.19 2.25
CA LYS A 239 10.10 10.68 0.98
C LYS A 239 9.08 10.57 -0.16
N LEU A 240 8.38 9.45 -0.27
CA LEU A 240 7.38 9.22 -1.32
C LEU A 240 6.19 10.19 -1.22
N LEU A 241 5.75 10.48 0.01
CA LEU A 241 4.60 11.36 0.27
C LEU A 241 4.96 12.84 0.36
N HIS A 242 6.24 13.18 0.52
CA HIS A 242 6.73 14.55 0.63
C HIS A 242 6.12 15.54 -0.39
N PRO A 243 6.15 15.27 -1.71
CA PRO A 243 5.59 16.21 -2.70
C PRO A 243 4.08 16.40 -2.58
N PHE A 244 3.34 15.48 -1.94
CA PHE A 244 1.89 15.58 -1.75
C PHE A 244 1.53 16.24 -0.42
N ILE A 245 2.35 16.06 0.62
CA ILE A 245 2.13 16.67 1.95
C ILE A 245 2.57 18.14 1.98
N CYS A 246 3.61 18.49 1.22
CA CYS A 246 4.22 19.82 1.26
C CYS A 246 3.67 20.79 0.20
N ASN A 247 2.87 20.30 -0.74
CA ASN A 247 2.22 21.12 -1.76
C ASN A 247 0.70 21.03 -1.59
N GLN A 248 0.01 22.12 -1.91
CA GLN A 248 -1.43 22.14 -1.96
C GLN A 248 -1.90 21.88 -3.40
N TRP A 249 -2.85 20.96 -3.53
CA TRP A 249 -3.48 20.61 -4.79
C TRP A 249 -4.97 20.81 -4.64
N THR A 250 -5.57 21.58 -5.55
CA THR A 250 -7.03 21.80 -5.58
C THR A 250 -7.55 21.42 -6.95
N PHE A 251 -8.42 20.42 -7.00
CA PHE A 251 -8.99 19.91 -8.25
C PHE A 251 -10.44 20.36 -8.38
N LYS A 252 -10.76 21.08 -9.46
CA LYS A 252 -12.14 21.44 -9.78
C LYS A 252 -12.95 20.20 -10.15
N THR A 253 -14.13 20.07 -9.56
CA THR A 253 -15.03 18.92 -9.67
C THR A 253 -16.35 19.25 -10.38
N ASP A 254 -16.40 20.31 -11.17
CA ASP A 254 -17.61 20.83 -11.85
C ASP A 254 -18.45 19.72 -12.53
N LYS A 255 -17.80 18.77 -13.19
CA LYS A 255 -18.45 17.65 -13.89
C LYS A 255 -19.08 16.63 -12.95
N MET A 256 -18.40 16.30 -11.85
CA MET A 256 -18.94 15.44 -10.81
C MET A 256 -20.14 16.12 -10.14
N SER A 257 -20.06 17.42 -9.87
CA SER A 257 -21.18 18.21 -9.32
C SER A 257 -22.36 18.30 -10.30
N GLN A 258 -22.11 18.41 -11.61
CA GLN A 258 -23.16 18.36 -12.63
C GLN A 258 -23.86 17.00 -12.64
N LEU A 259 -23.12 15.90 -12.56
CA LEU A 259 -23.71 14.56 -12.45
C LEU A 259 -24.51 14.38 -11.16
N ALA A 260 -24.00 14.87 -10.02
CA ALA A 260 -24.69 14.80 -8.73
C ALA A 260 -26.04 15.53 -8.75
N ARG A 261 -26.12 16.69 -9.41
CA ARG A 261 -27.39 17.45 -9.54
C ARG A 261 -28.42 16.79 -10.44
N GLY A 262 -27.96 15.99 -11.41
CA GLY A 262 -28.85 15.31 -12.35
C GLY A 262 -29.44 14.02 -11.81
N ASP A 263 -28.85 13.44 -10.77
CA ASP A 263 -29.19 12.12 -10.26
C ASP A 263 -28.75 11.96 -8.78
N ASP A 264 -29.74 12.02 -7.88
CA ASP A 264 -29.61 11.86 -6.43
C ASP A 264 -29.92 10.41 -5.98
N GLU A 265 -29.40 9.42 -6.70
CA GLU A 265 -29.50 8.00 -6.27
C GLU A 265 -28.64 7.74 -5.01
N PRO A 266 -29.24 7.40 -3.85
CA PRO A 266 -28.51 7.22 -2.59
C PRO A 266 -27.48 6.09 -2.61
N ASP A 267 -27.69 5.08 -3.45
CA ASP A 267 -26.77 3.94 -3.60
C ASP A 267 -25.46 4.33 -4.33
N PHE A 268 -25.46 5.46 -5.04
CA PHE A 268 -24.33 5.96 -5.81
C PHE A 268 -23.99 7.41 -5.43
N PRO A 269 -23.47 7.67 -4.22
CA PRO A 269 -23.21 9.02 -3.74
C PRO A 269 -22.15 9.75 -4.58
N LEU A 270 -22.47 10.99 -4.96
CA LEU A 270 -21.54 11.90 -5.65
C LEU A 270 -21.32 13.23 -4.93
N ASP A 271 -22.21 13.62 -4.01
CA ASP A 271 -22.09 14.91 -3.32
C ASP A 271 -21.14 14.83 -2.12
N VAL A 272 -19.91 15.29 -2.35
CA VAL A 272 -18.82 15.26 -1.36
C VAL A 272 -19.02 16.23 -0.20
N GLU A 273 -19.92 17.21 -0.29
CA GLU A 273 -20.23 18.13 0.82
C GLU A 273 -20.87 17.40 2.01
N ASN A 274 -21.50 16.24 1.75
CA ASN A 274 -22.12 15.40 2.77
C ASN A 274 -21.12 14.52 3.55
N ILE A 275 -19.82 14.64 3.27
CA ILE A 275 -18.79 13.88 3.97
C ILE A 275 -18.45 14.59 5.28
N ASP A 276 -18.80 13.95 6.41
CA ASP A 276 -18.27 14.34 7.71
C ASP A 276 -16.90 13.69 7.93
N TRP A 277 -15.86 14.52 7.94
CA TRP A 277 -14.48 14.08 8.00
C TRP A 277 -14.11 13.42 9.32
N GLU A 278 -14.70 13.82 10.45
CA GLU A 278 -14.34 13.28 11.76
C GLU A 278 -14.79 11.81 11.92
N PRO A 279 -16.08 11.47 11.74
CA PRO A 279 -16.55 10.09 11.73
C PRO A 279 -15.84 9.27 10.65
N TRP A 280 -15.73 9.79 9.43
CA TRP A 280 -15.05 9.07 8.34
C TRP A 280 -13.60 8.72 8.69
N CYS A 281 -12.83 9.64 9.26
CA CYS A 281 -11.46 9.36 9.70
C CYS A 281 -11.42 8.25 10.77
N LYS A 282 -12.35 8.27 11.72
CA LYS A 282 -12.43 7.25 12.77
C LYS A 282 -12.69 5.87 12.17
N ASP A 283 -13.65 5.76 11.26
CA ASP A 283 -14.02 4.49 10.64
C ASP A 283 -12.96 4.00 9.66
N TYR A 284 -12.31 4.93 8.94
CA TYR A 284 -11.17 4.61 8.10
C TYR A 284 -10.08 3.94 8.92
N LEU A 285 -9.73 4.49 10.08
CA LEU A 285 -8.69 3.91 10.92
C LEU A 285 -9.09 2.58 11.53
N GLU A 286 -10.34 2.43 11.93
CA GLU A 286 -10.87 1.14 12.36
C GLU A 286 -10.73 0.07 11.28
N GLY A 287 -11.16 0.39 10.06
CA GLY A 287 -11.08 -0.52 8.93
C GLY A 287 -9.64 -0.78 8.50
N LEU A 288 -8.78 0.23 8.52
CA LEU A 288 -7.37 0.08 8.21
C LEU A 288 -6.71 -0.92 9.19
N CYS A 289 -6.98 -0.78 10.48
CA CYS A 289 -6.53 -1.70 11.50
C CYS A 289 -7.06 -3.12 11.25
N ARG A 290 -8.37 -3.26 11.06
CA ARG A 290 -9.08 -4.54 10.92
C ARG A 290 -8.73 -5.30 9.65
N TYR A 291 -8.79 -4.64 8.50
CA TYR A 291 -8.71 -5.29 7.20
C TYR A 291 -7.29 -5.36 6.62
N SER A 292 -6.39 -4.49 7.08
CA SER A 292 -5.05 -4.41 6.49
C SER A 292 -3.91 -4.62 7.48
N LEU A 293 -3.87 -3.85 8.56
CA LEU A 293 -2.74 -3.85 9.49
C LEU A 293 -2.63 -5.16 10.27
N ILE A 294 -3.70 -5.56 10.97
CA ILE A 294 -3.70 -6.77 11.80
C ILE A 294 -3.41 -8.02 10.95
N PRO A 295 -4.11 -8.28 9.82
CA PRO A 295 -3.82 -9.45 8.99
C PRO A 295 -2.40 -9.47 8.43
N THR A 296 -1.85 -8.29 8.07
CA THR A 296 -0.47 -8.20 7.57
C THR A 296 0.54 -8.55 8.65
N LEU A 297 0.32 -8.10 9.88
CA LEU A 297 1.18 -8.39 11.02
C LEU A 297 1.12 -9.87 11.42
N GLU A 298 -0.06 -10.47 11.38
CA GLU A 298 -0.24 -11.91 11.63
C GLU A 298 0.53 -12.74 10.61
N ARG A 299 0.44 -12.42 9.32
CA ARG A 299 1.22 -13.08 8.26
C ARG A 299 2.73 -12.94 8.47
N ILE A 300 3.21 -11.75 8.85
CA ILE A 300 4.64 -11.53 9.13
C ILE A 300 5.09 -12.36 10.34
N THR A 301 4.26 -12.41 11.38
CA THR A 301 4.59 -13.13 12.62
C THR A 301 4.63 -14.64 12.38
N ALA A 302 3.65 -15.19 11.67
CA ALA A 302 3.63 -16.61 11.30
C ALA A 302 4.88 -17.00 10.48
N ARG A 303 5.27 -16.15 9.52
CA ARG A 303 6.51 -16.37 8.72
C ARG A 303 7.78 -16.32 9.58
N ASP A 304 7.83 -15.44 10.57
CA ASP A 304 8.95 -15.35 11.50
C ASP A 304 9.04 -16.57 12.43
N GLU A 305 7.91 -17.20 12.75
CA GLU A 305 7.81 -18.42 13.57
C GLU A 305 8.16 -19.70 12.77
N GLU A 306 7.84 -19.76 11.47
CA GLU A 306 8.16 -20.88 10.58
C GLU A 306 9.64 -20.97 10.19
N LEU A 307 10.39 -19.87 10.27
CA LEU A 307 11.84 -19.90 10.07
C LEU A 307 12.48 -20.72 11.20
N PRO A 308 13.22 -21.81 10.91
CA PRO A 308 13.73 -22.69 11.96
C PRO A 308 14.53 -21.89 12.97
N GLN A 309 14.06 -21.88 14.21
CA GLN A 309 14.80 -21.37 15.35
C GLN A 309 16.15 -22.09 15.35
N SER A 310 17.24 -21.33 15.21
CA SER A 310 18.60 -21.88 15.15
C SER A 310 18.78 -22.92 16.26
N LYS A 311 19.07 -24.16 15.86
CA LYS A 311 19.32 -25.28 16.78
C LYS A 311 20.19 -24.80 17.93
N GLN A 312 19.68 -24.89 19.16
CA GLN A 312 20.50 -24.70 20.35
C GLN A 312 21.70 -25.67 20.25
N PRO A 313 22.94 -25.23 20.55
CA PRO A 313 24.06 -26.15 20.58
C PRO A 313 23.77 -27.22 21.64
N LEU A 314 23.77 -28.49 21.21
CA LEU A 314 23.69 -29.65 22.09
C LEU A 314 24.74 -29.49 23.19
N LYS A 315 24.30 -29.55 24.45
CA LYS A 315 25.21 -29.63 25.59
C LYS A 315 26.13 -30.84 25.37
N PRO A 316 27.45 -30.72 25.57
CA PRO A 316 28.33 -31.87 25.50
C PRO A 316 27.95 -32.85 26.62
N SER A 317 27.46 -34.03 26.26
CA SER A 317 27.29 -35.12 27.22
C SER A 317 28.67 -35.59 27.65
N THR A 318 28.90 -35.55 28.95
CA THR A 318 30.03 -36.16 29.65
C THR A 318 30.17 -37.64 29.29
N PHE A 319 31.43 -38.03 29.05
CA PHE A 319 32.03 -39.36 29.12
C PHE A 319 31.13 -40.54 29.48
N ASP A 320 31.17 -41.59 28.66
CA ASP A 320 31.36 -42.95 29.15
C ASP A 320 32.27 -43.75 28.21
N THR A 321 33.40 -44.13 28.77
CA THR A 321 34.36 -45.15 28.31
C THR A 321 33.77 -46.56 28.45
N MET A 322 33.89 -47.42 27.43
CA MET A 322 34.41 -48.79 27.57
C MET A 322 34.58 -49.54 26.23
N SER A 323 35.47 -50.53 26.28
CA SER A 323 36.32 -51.14 25.23
C SER A 323 35.65 -52.27 24.39
N PRO A 324 36.38 -52.85 23.39
CA PRO A 324 35.83 -53.59 22.25
C PRO A 324 35.76 -55.11 22.48
N SER A 325 34.91 -55.83 21.74
CA SER A 325 35.09 -57.26 21.43
C SER A 325 34.03 -57.87 20.50
N ARG A 326 34.54 -58.65 19.53
CA ARG A 326 33.99 -59.84 18.81
C ARG A 326 33.37 -59.68 17.41
N MET A 327 34.18 -60.14 16.45
CA MET A 327 33.86 -60.63 15.10
C MET A 327 33.02 -61.92 15.11
N SER A 328 32.33 -62.19 13.98
CA SER A 328 32.07 -63.50 13.32
C SER A 328 30.62 -63.56 12.79
N ILE A 329 30.21 -64.03 11.60
CA ILE A 329 30.78 -64.62 10.36
C ILE A 329 29.65 -64.52 9.28
N ALA A 330 30.03 -64.52 7.99
CA ALA A 330 29.37 -64.90 6.70
C ALA A 330 27.83 -65.22 6.64
N SER A 331 27.09 -64.99 5.55
CA SER A 331 27.35 -65.43 4.17
C SER A 331 26.47 -64.77 3.07
N THR A 332 27.04 -64.80 1.86
CA THR A 332 26.60 -64.54 0.47
C THR A 332 25.18 -64.92 0.01
N CYS A 333 24.62 -64.13 -0.95
CA CYS A 333 24.27 -64.52 -2.34
C CYS A 333 23.52 -63.36 -3.06
N THR A 334 24.17 -62.66 -4.01
CA THR A 334 23.98 -62.70 -5.49
C THR A 334 22.60 -62.31 -6.05
N GLY A 335 22.56 -61.26 -6.89
CA GLY A 335 21.46 -61.03 -7.85
C GLY A 335 21.23 -59.57 -8.26
N SER A 336 21.92 -59.11 -9.30
CA SER A 336 21.59 -57.92 -10.13
C SER A 336 20.99 -58.39 -11.48
N PRO A 337 20.49 -57.53 -12.39
CA PRO A 337 19.79 -56.24 -12.30
C PRO A 337 18.51 -56.21 -13.18
N SER A 338 17.67 -55.16 -13.13
CA SER A 338 17.06 -54.57 -14.34
C SER A 338 16.15 -53.36 -14.07
N SER A 339 16.12 -52.53 -15.10
CA SER A 339 15.35 -51.31 -15.38
C SER A 339 13.88 -51.30 -14.99
N ASN A 340 13.36 -50.13 -14.56
CA ASN A 340 12.58 -49.28 -15.48
C ASN A 340 12.18 -47.93 -14.89
N ARG A 341 12.44 -46.88 -15.69
CA ARG A 341 11.81 -45.57 -15.65
C ARG A 341 10.33 -45.72 -16.03
N THR A 342 9.43 -45.10 -15.28
CA THR A 342 8.13 -44.68 -15.86
C THR A 342 7.71 -43.32 -15.32
N ARG A 343 7.74 -42.34 -16.23
CA ARG A 343 7.09 -41.02 -16.13
C ARG A 343 5.56 -41.20 -16.04
N ARG A 344 4.88 -40.49 -15.14
CA ARG A 344 3.44 -40.21 -15.26
C ARG A 344 3.24 -38.76 -15.75
N ARG A 345 2.75 -38.62 -16.99
CA ARG A 345 2.05 -37.43 -17.49
C ARG A 345 0.56 -37.59 -17.19
N LEU A 346 -0.07 -36.58 -16.60
CA LEU A 346 -1.53 -36.46 -16.51
C LEU A 346 -2.01 -35.65 -17.72
N ALA A 347 -2.96 -36.25 -18.44
CA ALA A 347 -3.59 -35.69 -19.63
C ALA A 347 -4.83 -34.87 -19.26
N VAL A 348 -4.96 -33.73 -19.93
CA VAL A 348 -6.14 -32.86 -19.98
C VAL A 348 -7.24 -33.56 -20.79
N LYS A 349 -8.48 -33.60 -20.27
CA LYS A 349 -9.68 -33.98 -21.03
C LYS A 349 -10.41 -32.72 -21.47
N THR A 350 -10.30 -32.41 -22.76
CA THR A 350 -11.26 -31.63 -23.54
C THR A 350 -12.51 -32.47 -23.78
N ASN A 351 -13.70 -31.89 -23.63
CA ASN A 351 -14.94 -32.46 -24.13
C ASN A 351 -15.66 -31.41 -24.98
N GLN A 352 -15.78 -31.72 -26.28
CA GLN A 352 -16.49 -30.94 -27.29
C GLN A 352 -17.30 -31.96 -28.10
N ARG A 353 -18.61 -31.71 -28.28
CA ARG A 353 -19.57 -32.25 -29.27
C ARG A 353 -20.99 -32.05 -28.68
N ARG A 354 -22.03 -31.64 -29.42
CA ARG A 354 -22.23 -31.38 -30.85
C ARG A 354 -23.59 -30.68 -31.01
N ASP A 355 -23.72 -29.96 -32.12
CA ASP A 355 -24.92 -29.33 -32.67
C ASP A 355 -26.15 -30.23 -32.77
N ARG A 356 -27.35 -29.61 -32.65
CA ARG A 356 -28.43 -29.65 -33.67
C ARG A 356 -29.24 -28.34 -33.60
N GLY A 357 -29.36 -27.64 -34.73
CA GLY A 357 -30.37 -26.58 -34.93
C GLY A 357 -31.70 -27.15 -35.43
N VAL A 358 -32.76 -26.33 -35.43
CA VAL A 358 -33.85 -26.22 -36.42
C VAL A 358 -34.58 -24.89 -36.15
N ASP A 359 -35.01 -24.28 -37.25
CA ASP A 359 -35.77 -23.05 -37.47
C ASP A 359 -37.04 -22.82 -36.62
N GLY A 360 -37.45 -21.55 -36.54
CA GLY A 360 -38.72 -21.07 -36.00
C GLY A 360 -38.74 -19.55 -35.84
#